data_AF-Q6A1N8-F1
#
_entry.id   AF-Q6A1N8-F1
#
_cell.length_a   1.000
_cell.length_b   1.000
_cell.length_c   1.000
_cell.angle_alpha   90.00
_cell.angle_beta   90.00
_cell.angle_gamma   90.00
#
_symmetry.space_group_name_H-M   'P 1'
#
loop_
_entity.id
_entity.type
_entity.pdbx_description
1 polymer ?
#
loop_
_entity_poly.entity_id
_entity_poly.type
_entity_poly.pdbx_seq_one_letter_code
_entity_poly.pdbx_strand_id
1 'polypeptide(L)'
;MEQTGEEEIKDEYYQVERITKHKIVRGKKYYLIKWVGYHDRDNTWEPVENLANVTYMIEEYENKRKLLGQNSDKSSGNPAFLTF
;
A
#
# COMPACT_ATOMS: atom_id res chain seq x y z
N MET A 1 -26.77 34.04 -1.81
CA MET A 1 -26.96 32.58 -1.92
C MET A 1 -25.57 31.97 -1.81
N GLU A 2 -25.20 31.51 -0.62
CA GLU A 2 -24.00 30.69 -0.45
C GLU A 2 -24.40 29.27 -0.85
N GLN A 3 -24.06 28.86 -2.07
CA GLN A 3 -24.13 27.45 -2.44
C GLN A 3 -22.95 26.76 -1.77
N THR A 4 -23.17 26.26 -0.56
CA THR A 4 -22.29 25.27 0.05
C THR A 4 -22.52 23.95 -0.69
N GLY A 5 -21.64 23.68 -1.66
CA GLY A 5 -21.58 22.40 -2.35
C GLY A 5 -21.13 21.32 -1.37
N GLU A 6 -22.08 20.60 -0.80
CA GLU A 6 -21.84 19.33 -0.12
C GLU A 6 -21.44 18.32 -1.20
N GLU A 7 -20.13 18.22 -1.50
CA GLU A 7 -19.61 17.14 -2.33
C GLU A 7 -19.79 15.82 -1.57
N GLU A 8 -20.81 15.07 -1.96
CA GLU A 8 -21.09 13.71 -1.51
C GLU A 8 -19.86 12.84 -1.84
N ILE A 9 -18.98 12.61 -0.85
CA ILE A 9 -17.80 11.74 -1.01
C ILE A 9 -18.32 10.33 -1.23
N LYS A 10 -18.42 9.91 -2.49
CA LYS A 10 -18.73 8.53 -2.84
C LYS A 10 -17.50 7.67 -2.61
N ASP A 11 -17.66 6.63 -1.81
CA ASP A 11 -16.68 5.55 -1.70
C ASP A 11 -16.64 4.80 -3.04
N GLU A 12 -15.67 5.17 -3.89
CA GLU A 12 -15.45 4.51 -5.17
C GLU A 12 -14.55 3.29 -4.99
N TYR A 13 -15.02 2.14 -5.47
CA TYR A 13 -14.30 0.88 -5.40
C TYR A 13 -13.60 0.61 -6.73
N TYR A 14 -12.31 0.31 -6.66
CA TYR A 14 -11.47 0.02 -7.81
C TYR A 14 -10.90 -1.40 -7.71
N GLN A 15 -10.77 -2.08 -8.86
CA GLN A 15 -10.24 -3.44 -8.89
C GLN A 15 -8.71 -3.43 -8.69
N VAL A 16 -8.27 -4.11 -7.63
CA VAL A 16 -6.85 -4.31 -7.34
C VAL A 16 -6.32 -5.50 -8.14
N GLU A 17 -5.17 -5.31 -8.81
CA GLU A 17 -4.45 -6.37 -9.51
C GLU A 17 -3.51 -7.10 -8.55
N ARG A 18 -2.69 -6.35 -7.79
CA ARG A 18 -1.75 -6.90 -6.80
C ARG A 18 -1.20 -5.83 -5.87
N ILE A 19 -0.68 -6.26 -4.73
CA ILE A 19 0.14 -5.43 -3.84
C ILE A 19 1.60 -5.57 -4.24
N THR A 20 2.25 -4.44 -4.51
CA THR A 20 3.64 -4.42 -5.00
C THR A 20 4.64 -4.11 -3.89
N LYS A 21 4.29 -3.21 -2.98
CA LYS A 21 5.16 -2.74 -1.89
C LYS A 21 4.34 -2.41 -0.64
N HIS A 22 5.02 -2.31 0.50
CA HIS A 22 4.45 -1.74 1.72
C HIS A 22 5.44 -0.76 2.36
N LYS A 23 4.93 0.18 3.14
CA LYS A 23 5.72 1.07 4.00
C LYS A 23 4.97 1.34 5.30
N ILE A 24 5.73 1.67 6.35
CA ILE A 24 5.15 2.11 7.63
C ILE A 24 5.47 3.59 7.79
N VAL A 25 4.43 4.40 7.94
CA VAL A 25 4.55 5.85 8.17
C VAL A 25 3.80 6.18 9.45
N ARG A 26 4.51 6.72 10.45
CA ARG A 26 3.94 7.07 11.76
C ARG A 26 3.16 5.91 12.42
N GLY A 27 3.70 4.70 12.31
CA GLY A 27 3.07 3.47 12.85
C GLY A 27 1.90 2.93 12.03
N LYS A 28 1.47 3.62 10.97
CA LYS A 28 0.43 3.14 10.05
C LYS A 28 1.02 2.45 8.84
N LYS A 29 0.43 1.32 8.45
CA LYS A 29 0.83 0.56 7.25
C LYS A 29 0.14 1.13 6.02
N TYR A 30 0.93 1.32 4.97
CA TYR A 30 0.46 1.69 3.65
C TYR A 30 0.95 0.65 2.64
N TYR A 31 0.11 0.33 1.68
CA TYR A 31 0.41 -0.63 0.62
C TYR A 31 0.33 0.05 -0.73
N LEU A 32 1.30 -0.26 -1.61
CA LEU A 32 1.32 0.26 -2.98
C LEU A 32 0.52 -0.67 -3.87
N ILE A 33 -0.62 -0.16 -4.34
CA ILE A 33 -1.62 -0.91 -5.09
C ILE A 33 -1.33 -0.81 -6.58
N LYS A 34 -1.23 -1.96 -7.25
CA LYS A 34 -1.33 -2.04 -8.70
C LYS A 34 -2.79 -2.18 -9.09
N TRP A 35 -3.31 -1.22 -9.82
CA TRP A 35 -4.69 -1.20 -10.31
C TRP A 35 -4.83 -1.98 -11.62
N VAL A 36 -5.91 -2.74 -11.76
CA VAL A 36 -6.20 -3.51 -12.98
C VAL A 36 -6.40 -2.56 -14.16
N GLY A 37 -5.66 -2.78 -15.27
CA GLY A 37 -5.80 -1.98 -16.49
C GLY A 37 -5.05 -0.64 -16.50
N TYR A 38 -4.44 -0.24 -15.38
CA TYR A 38 -3.63 0.98 -15.28
C TYR A 38 -2.13 0.67 -15.37
N HIS A 39 -1.30 1.69 -15.60
CA HIS A 39 0.15 1.52 -15.63
C HIS A 39 0.72 1.47 -14.20
N ASP A 40 1.89 0.85 -14.01
CA ASP A 40 2.62 0.85 -12.73
C ASP A 40 2.94 2.26 -12.19
N ARG A 41 2.85 3.29 -13.03
CA ARG A 41 3.08 4.70 -12.66
C ARG A 41 1.88 5.28 -11.92
N ASP A 42 0.69 4.71 -12.14
CA ASP A 42 -0.57 5.11 -11.54
C ASP A 42 -0.81 4.39 -10.20
N ASN A 43 0.16 3.60 -9.74
CA ASN A 43 0.06 2.90 -8.46
C ASN A 43 0.01 3.90 -7.31
N THR A 44 -0.96 3.74 -6.43
CA THR A 44 -1.17 4.63 -5.28
C THR A 44 -0.87 3.93 -3.96
N TRP A 45 -0.51 4.73 -2.95
CA TRP A 45 -0.27 4.24 -1.59
C TRP A 45 -1.55 4.32 -0.79
N GLU A 46 -2.22 3.18 -0.65
CA GLU A 46 -3.47 3.09 0.11
C GLU A 46 -3.17 2.68 1.56
N PRO A 47 -3.84 3.32 2.54
CA PRO A 47 -3.79 2.88 3.93
C PRO A 47 -4.41 1.49 4.08
N VAL A 48 -3.96 0.71 5.06
CA VAL A 48 -4.48 -0.66 5.30
C VAL A 48 -6.00 -0.67 5.51
N GLU A 49 -6.55 0.42 6.05
CA GLU A 49 -7.96 0.64 6.26
C GLU A 49 -8.77 0.64 4.95
N ASN A 50 -8.23 1.19 3.85
CA ASN A 50 -8.87 1.19 2.53
C ASN A 50 -8.89 -0.20 1.88
N LEU A 51 -8.06 -1.12 2.39
CA LEU A 51 -7.84 -2.45 1.82
C LEU A 51 -8.56 -3.55 2.62
N ALA A 52 -9.51 -3.17 3.48
CA ALA A 52 -10.30 -4.11 4.28
C ALA A 52 -11.03 -5.17 3.42
N ASN A 53 -11.36 -4.84 2.16
CA ASN A 53 -12.01 -5.77 1.23
C ASN A 53 -11.03 -6.69 0.45
N VAL A 54 -9.72 -6.47 0.56
CA VAL A 54 -8.67 -7.25 -0.14
C VAL A 54 -7.61 -7.78 0.81
N THR A 55 -8.00 -8.08 2.05
CA THR A 55 -7.11 -8.62 3.10
C THR A 55 -6.36 -9.87 2.68
N TYR A 56 -6.98 -10.75 1.89
CA TYR A 56 -6.32 -11.94 1.35
C TYR A 56 -5.07 -11.62 0.52
N MET A 57 -5.09 -10.51 -0.24
CA MET A 57 -3.93 -10.06 -1.03
C MET A 57 -2.82 -9.55 -0.12
N ILE A 58 -3.17 -8.89 0.98
CA ILE A 58 -2.21 -8.44 2.00
C ILE A 58 -1.53 -9.65 2.62
N GLU A 59 -2.30 -10.65 3.04
CA GLU A 59 -1.78 -11.88 3.62
C GLU A 59 -0.84 -12.61 2.66
N GLU A 60 -1.23 -12.76 1.39
CA GLU A 60 -0.41 -13.40 0.38
C GLU A 60 0.92 -12.66 0.18
N TYR A 61 0.87 -11.32 0.09
CA TYR A 61 2.06 -10.49 -0.06
C TYR A 61 2.99 -10.58 1.17
N GLU A 62 2.44 -10.51 2.38
CA GLU A 62 3.20 -10.61 3.63
C GLU A 62 3.80 -12.03 3.80
N ASN A 63 3.05 -13.08 3.46
CA ASN A 63 3.52 -14.47 3.54
C ASN A 63 4.66 -14.72 2.56
N LYS A 64 4.53 -14.27 1.30
CA LYS A 64 5.62 -14.33 0.31
C LYS A 64 6.87 -13.62 0.82
N ARG A 65 6.72 -12.46 1.45
CA ARG A 65 7.86 -11.72 2.03
C ARG A 65 8.50 -12.42 3.23
N LYS A 66 7.71 -13.04 4.11
CA LYS A 66 8.26 -13.82 5.24
C LYS A 66 9.10 -15.00 4.74
N LEU A 67 8.62 -15.68 3.70
CA LEU A 67 9.38 -16.79 3.07
C LEU A 67 10.65 -16.30 2.40
N LEU A 68 10.63 -15.14 1.74
CA LEU A 68 11.83 -14.53 1.14
C LEU A 68 12.81 -13.98 2.18
N GLY A 69 12.32 -13.49 3.33
CA GLY A 69 13.15 -12.92 4.40
C GLY A 69 13.88 -13.95 5.25
N GLN A 70 13.44 -15.22 5.27
CA GLN A 70 14.08 -16.30 6.02
C GLN A 70 15.42 -16.77 5.42
N ASN A 71 15.78 -16.32 4.22
CA ASN A 71 17.08 -16.60 3.60
C ASN A 71 18.10 -15.45 3.71
N SER A 72 17.78 -14.36 4.42
CA SER A 72 18.63 -13.16 4.49
C SER A 72 19.08 -12.75 5.90
N ASP A 73 18.99 -13.65 6.87
CA ASP A 73 19.77 -13.51 8.11
C ASP A 73 21.23 -13.85 7.77
N LYS A 74 21.99 -12.83 7.32
CA LYS A 74 23.38 -12.46 7.70
C LYS A 74 23.91 -11.45 6.67
N SER A 75 24.25 -10.26 7.15
CA SER A 75 25.07 -9.20 6.52
C SER A 75 24.36 -7.93 6.01
N SER A 76 24.92 -6.80 6.45
CA SER A 76 24.61 -5.39 6.18
C SER A 76 23.36 -4.83 6.89
N GLY A 77 23.45 -4.03 7.96
CA GLY A 77 24.57 -3.20 8.38
C GLY A 77 24.79 -2.01 7.44
N ASN A 78 23.80 -1.12 7.32
CA ASN A 78 24.06 0.32 7.25
C ASN A 78 22.77 1.13 7.57
N PRO A 79 22.76 2.02 8.59
CA PRO A 79 21.67 2.97 8.81
C PRO A 79 21.87 4.26 8.00
N ALA A 80 20.75 5.00 7.81
CA ALA A 80 20.64 6.41 7.41
C ALA A 80 20.84 6.73 5.90
N PHE A 81 20.18 7.72 5.28
CA PHE A 81 19.72 9.03 5.76
C PHE A 81 18.46 9.53 5.02
N LEU A 82 17.64 10.36 5.68
CA LEU A 82 16.65 11.27 5.07
C LEU A 82 17.35 12.58 4.70
N THR A 83 17.27 12.99 3.43
CA THR A 83 17.72 14.31 2.97
C THR A 83 16.57 15.31 3.14
N PHE A 84 16.88 16.47 3.71
CA PHE A 84 15.96 17.61 3.97
C PHE A 84 15.55 18.34 2.68
#